data_AF-A0A962EB29-F1
#
_entry.id   AF-A0A962EB29-F1
#
_cell.length_a   1.000
_cell.length_b   1.000
_cell.length_c   1.000
_cell.angle_alpha   90.00
_cell.angle_beta   90.00
_cell.angle_gamma   90.00
#
_symmetry.space_group_name_H-M   'P 1'
#
loop_
_entity.id
_entity.type
_entity.pdbx_description
1 polymer ?
#
loop_
_entity_poly.entity_id
_entity_poly.type
_entity_poly.pdbx_seq_one_letter_code
_entity_poly.pdbx_strand_id
1 'polypeptide(L)'
;ADPATITGSIGIFGLFPTVDRTLDAVGMHADGASTTWLAGALDPRRPLDPRVGQIIQSSIEKGYQEFIGKVATSRETTPEEIDPIAQGRVWSGQQASDRDLVDHLGSYAEALADAAEKAGLGPNFQVRYVEKEMTGFQRFVLEMAASSGLEGKLGLDLIPERWRGELARMKSMDALFGDAREHPWRTYAHCLCEVE
;
A
#
# COMPACT_ATOMS: atom_id res chain seq x y z
N ALA A 1 -13.96 0.68 -13.74
CA ALA A 1 -13.40 1.50 -12.64
C ALA A 1 -14.27 2.73 -12.45
N ASP A 2 -14.40 3.29 -11.24
CA ASP A 2 -15.01 4.61 -11.08
C ASP A 2 -14.08 5.70 -11.65
N PRO A 3 -14.56 6.80 -12.25
CA PRO A 3 -13.69 7.89 -12.74
C PRO A 3 -12.66 8.40 -11.72
N ALA A 4 -13.01 8.41 -10.43
CA ALA A 4 -12.15 8.85 -9.33
C ALA A 4 -11.27 7.73 -8.73
N THR A 5 -11.34 6.50 -9.26
CA THR A 5 -10.46 5.39 -8.84
C THR A 5 -9.00 5.81 -8.95
N ILE A 6 -8.18 5.49 -7.96
CA ILE A 6 -6.72 5.63 -8.06
C ILE A 6 -6.16 4.26 -8.46
N THR A 7 -5.60 4.15 -9.66
CA THR A 7 -5.10 2.90 -10.24
C THR A 7 -3.80 3.14 -11.01
N GLY A 8 -3.36 2.17 -11.82
CA GLY A 8 -2.06 2.19 -12.49
C GLY A 8 -0.99 1.64 -11.55
N SER A 9 0.05 2.43 -11.28
CA SER A 9 1.20 2.01 -10.48
C SER A 9 1.88 0.75 -11.03
N ILE A 10 1.92 0.62 -12.36
CA ILE A 10 2.60 -0.49 -13.04
C ILE A 10 4.10 -0.23 -12.96
N GLY A 11 4.72 -0.74 -11.90
CA GLY A 11 6.12 -0.50 -11.57
C GLY A 11 6.57 -1.39 -10.42
N ILE A 12 7.89 -1.52 -10.26
CA ILE A 12 8.53 -2.27 -9.17
C ILE A 12 9.62 -1.40 -8.57
N PHE A 13 9.71 -1.39 -7.25
CA PHE A 13 10.78 -0.72 -6.53
C PHE A 13 11.27 -1.60 -5.37
N GLY A 14 12.50 -1.38 -4.95
CA GLY A 14 13.10 -2.02 -3.78
C GLY A 14 13.78 -0.98 -2.91
N LEU A 15 13.69 -1.16 -1.59
CA LEU A 15 14.37 -0.33 -0.61
C LEU A 15 15.29 -1.20 0.24
N PHE A 16 16.52 -0.74 0.41
CA PHE A 16 17.49 -1.39 1.28
C PHE A 16 18.12 -0.37 2.23
N PRO A 17 17.53 -0.18 3.42
CA PRO A 17 18.03 0.78 4.39
C PRO A 17 19.30 0.27 5.08
N THR A 18 20.31 1.13 5.20
CA THR A 18 21.51 0.87 6.01
C THR A 18 21.56 1.81 7.22
N VAL A 19 22.19 1.37 8.29
CA VAL A 19 22.37 2.09 9.56
C VAL A 19 23.85 2.25 9.92
N ASP A 20 24.76 1.96 8.98
CA ASP A 20 26.21 2.07 9.14
C ASP A 20 26.63 3.44 9.68
N ARG A 21 26.09 4.53 9.11
CA ARG A 21 26.39 5.90 9.55
C ARG A 21 25.81 6.24 10.93
N THR A 22 24.65 5.68 11.25
CA THR A 22 24.01 5.88 12.57
C THR A 22 24.80 5.18 13.66
N LEU A 23 25.31 3.98 13.38
CA LEU A 23 26.16 3.22 14.30
C LEU A 23 27.54 3.87 14.47
N ASP A 24 28.13 4.35 13.38
CA ASP A 24 29.40 5.08 13.40
C ASP A 24 29.32 6.32 14.31
N ALA A 25 28.20 7.04 14.28
CA ALA A 25 27.97 8.21 15.14
C ALA A 25 27.96 7.90 16.65
N VAL A 26 27.68 6.65 17.05
CA VAL A 26 27.72 6.19 18.45
C VAL A 26 28.96 5.34 18.76
N GLY A 27 29.95 5.32 17.86
CA GLY A 27 31.20 4.57 18.03
C GLY A 27 31.03 3.05 17.89
N MET A 28 29.95 2.59 17.27
CA MET A 28 29.69 1.17 17.00
C MET A 28 30.10 0.84 15.56
N HIS A 29 30.96 -0.17 15.41
CA HIS A 29 31.41 -0.64 14.10
C HIS A 29 31.11 -2.13 13.92
N ALA A 30 30.89 -2.56 12.68
CA ALA A 30 30.58 -3.95 12.33
C ALA A 30 31.66 -4.53 11.42
N ASP A 31 32.49 -5.43 11.96
CA ASP A 31 33.53 -6.16 11.22
C ASP A 31 33.24 -7.68 11.21
N GLY A 32 33.95 -8.45 10.38
CA GLY A 32 33.83 -9.89 10.29
C GLY A 32 34.36 -10.46 8.98
N ALA A 33 34.83 -11.71 9.02
CA ALA A 33 35.25 -12.47 7.86
C ALA A 33 34.09 -13.27 7.27
N SER A 34 34.04 -13.38 5.95
CA SER A 34 33.03 -14.15 5.23
C SER A 34 33.69 -15.15 4.28
N THR A 35 33.03 -16.28 4.06
CA THR A 35 33.52 -17.32 3.14
C THR A 35 33.35 -16.91 1.67
N THR A 36 32.38 -16.04 1.39
CA THR A 36 32.14 -15.45 0.07
C THR A 36 31.86 -13.96 0.22
N TRP A 37 32.01 -13.21 -0.87
CA TRP A 37 31.68 -11.78 -0.89
C TRP A 37 30.18 -11.50 -0.74
N LEU A 38 29.33 -12.50 -1.01
CA LEU A 38 27.88 -12.39 -0.87
C LEU A 38 27.39 -12.72 0.55
N ALA A 39 28.20 -13.44 1.33
CA ALA A 39 27.87 -13.72 2.71
C ALA A 39 27.90 -12.43 3.55
N GLY A 40 26.75 -12.07 4.12
CA GLY A 40 26.56 -10.80 4.83
C GLY A 40 26.34 -9.58 3.93
N ALA A 41 26.10 -9.76 2.63
CA ALA A 41 25.83 -8.70 1.66
C ALA A 41 24.64 -7.78 2.01
N LEU A 42 23.68 -8.31 2.77
CA LEU A 42 22.49 -7.61 3.23
C LEU A 42 22.54 -7.29 4.73
N ASP A 43 23.73 -7.20 5.33
CA ASP A 43 23.87 -6.69 6.69
C ASP A 43 23.59 -5.18 6.71
N PRO A 44 22.52 -4.71 7.39
CA PRO A 44 22.16 -3.30 7.39
C PRO A 44 23.18 -2.43 8.14
N ARG A 45 24.07 -3.03 8.93
CA ARG A 45 25.13 -2.30 9.65
C ARG A 45 26.31 -1.92 8.76
N ARG A 46 26.30 -2.36 7.50
CA ARG A 46 27.34 -2.10 6.50
C ARG A 46 26.73 -1.35 5.31
N PRO A 47 27.53 -0.55 4.59
CA PRO A 47 27.07 0.04 3.34
C PRO A 47 26.75 -1.06 2.32
N LEU A 48 25.71 -0.84 1.50
CA LEU A 48 25.34 -1.77 0.44
C LEU A 48 26.45 -1.86 -0.60
N ASP A 49 26.94 -3.07 -0.85
CA ASP A 49 27.94 -3.32 -1.88
C ASP A 49 27.35 -3.06 -3.28
N PRO A 50 28.01 -2.27 -4.15
CA PRO A 50 27.50 -1.97 -5.49
C PRO A 50 27.18 -3.22 -6.33
N ARG A 51 27.91 -4.33 -6.15
CA ARG A 51 27.66 -5.59 -6.85
C ARG A 51 26.35 -6.23 -6.44
N VAL A 52 26.00 -6.11 -5.16
CA VAL A 52 24.71 -6.55 -4.62
C VAL A 52 23.60 -5.64 -5.14
N GLY A 53 23.87 -4.33 -5.21
CA GLY A 53 22.98 -3.35 -5.84
C GLY A 53 22.62 -3.74 -7.28
N GLN A 54 23.58 -4.18 -8.09
CA GLN A 54 23.32 -4.67 -9.46
C GLN A 54 22.47 -5.95 -9.49
N ILE A 55 22.69 -6.87 -8.56
CA ILE A 55 21.87 -8.09 -8.45
C ILE A 55 20.42 -7.73 -8.09
N ILE A 56 20.22 -6.82 -7.14
CA ILE A 56 18.89 -6.33 -6.76
C ILE A 56 18.24 -5.63 -7.96
N GLN A 57 18.98 -4.76 -8.63
CA GLN A 57 18.50 -4.02 -9.79
C GLN A 57 18.08 -4.95 -10.94
N SER A 58 18.89 -5.96 -11.29
CA SER A 58 18.50 -6.95 -12.31
C SER A 58 17.26 -7.75 -11.94
N SER A 59 17.04 -8.00 -10.64
CA SER A 59 15.83 -8.67 -10.15
C SER A 59 14.59 -7.76 -10.30
N ILE A 60 14.74 -6.46 -10.00
CA ILE A 60 13.70 -5.45 -10.20
C ILE A 60 13.36 -5.31 -11.69
N GLU A 61 14.37 -5.20 -12.56
CA GLU A 61 14.18 -5.11 -14.01
C GLU A 61 13.47 -6.33 -14.58
N LYS A 62 13.88 -7.53 -14.18
CA LYS A 62 13.20 -8.77 -14.56
C LYS A 62 11.74 -8.74 -14.12
N GLY A 63 11.46 -8.38 -12.87
CA GLY A 63 10.09 -8.30 -12.37
C GLY A 63 9.26 -7.26 -13.12
N TYR A 64 9.86 -6.11 -13.46
CA TYR A 64 9.18 -5.06 -14.23
C TYR A 64 8.80 -5.55 -15.62
N GLN A 65 9.72 -6.23 -16.32
CA GLN A 65 9.45 -6.86 -17.61
C GLN A 65 8.33 -7.90 -17.54
N GLU A 66 8.32 -8.73 -16.49
CA GLU A 66 7.23 -9.68 -16.25
C GLU A 66 5.89 -8.98 -15.98
N PHE A 67 5.90 -7.85 -15.26
CA PHE A 67 4.69 -7.09 -14.96
C PHE A 67 4.11 -6.46 -16.23
N ILE A 68 4.91 -5.70 -16.99
CA ILE A 68 4.43 -5.10 -18.25
C ILE A 68 4.02 -6.17 -19.26
N GLY A 69 4.70 -7.33 -19.29
CA GLY A 69 4.31 -8.45 -20.14
C GLY A 69 2.93 -9.04 -19.80
N LYS A 70 2.61 -9.15 -18.51
CA LYS A 70 1.29 -9.58 -18.04
C LYS A 70 0.21 -8.56 -18.41
N VAL A 71 0.48 -7.27 -18.18
CA VAL A 71 -0.45 -6.20 -18.54
C VAL A 71 -0.70 -6.22 -20.05
N ALA A 72 0.36 -6.27 -20.85
CA ALA A 72 0.27 -6.32 -22.31
C ALA A 72 -0.57 -7.50 -22.80
N THR A 73 -0.34 -8.70 -22.24
CA THR A 73 -1.12 -9.90 -22.56
C THR A 73 -2.60 -9.71 -22.22
N SER A 74 -2.91 -9.15 -21.05
CA SER A 74 -4.30 -8.92 -20.62
C SER A 74 -5.01 -7.79 -21.36
N ARG A 75 -4.26 -6.85 -21.94
CA ARG A 75 -4.78 -5.72 -22.73
C ARG A 75 -4.63 -5.95 -24.24
N GLU A 76 -4.26 -7.17 -24.65
CA GLU A 76 -4.10 -7.58 -26.05
C GLU A 76 -3.18 -6.65 -26.86
N THR A 77 -2.10 -6.19 -26.22
CA THR A 77 -1.12 -5.21 -26.74
C THR A 77 0.31 -5.72 -26.51
N THR A 78 1.31 -4.86 -26.70
CA THR A 78 2.73 -5.20 -26.56
C THR A 78 3.36 -4.53 -25.32
N PRO A 79 4.38 -5.14 -24.70
CA PRO A 79 5.14 -4.50 -23.62
C PRO A 79 5.66 -3.10 -24.00
N GLU A 80 6.04 -2.92 -25.26
CA GLU A 80 6.54 -1.66 -25.82
C GLU A 80 5.48 -0.54 -25.85
N GLU A 81 4.20 -0.89 -25.99
CA GLU A 81 3.08 0.06 -25.92
C GLU A 81 2.67 0.34 -24.47
N ILE A 82 2.88 -0.62 -23.56
CA ILE A 82 2.59 -0.46 -22.13
C ILE A 82 3.66 0.39 -21.41
N ASP A 83 4.95 0.22 -21.74
CA ASP A 83 6.04 0.91 -21.04
C ASP A 83 5.87 2.45 -20.99
N PRO A 84 5.51 3.15 -22.09
CA PRO A 84 5.29 4.60 -22.09
C PRO A 84 4.14 5.09 -21.21
N ILE A 85 3.20 4.22 -20.82
CA ILE A 85 2.10 4.53 -19.88
C ILE A 85 2.30 3.87 -18.49
N ALA A 86 3.33 3.05 -18.33
CA ALA A 86 3.74 2.42 -17.08
C ALA A 86 4.79 3.27 -16.33
N GLN A 87 5.90 2.68 -15.87
CA GLN A 87 6.96 3.33 -15.08
C GLN A 87 6.52 3.82 -13.69
N GLY A 88 5.63 3.07 -13.03
CA GLY A 88 5.15 3.37 -11.68
C GLY A 88 4.21 4.57 -11.58
N ARG A 89 3.77 5.15 -12.71
CA ARG A 89 2.81 6.25 -12.72
C ARG A 89 1.43 5.79 -12.26
N VAL A 90 0.80 6.65 -11.48
CA VAL A 90 -0.57 6.49 -10.99
C VAL A 90 -1.51 7.24 -11.91
N TRP A 91 -2.67 6.64 -12.19
CA TRP A 91 -3.70 7.16 -13.05
C TRP A 91 -5.03 7.21 -12.31
N SER A 92 -5.85 8.23 -12.57
CA SER A 92 -7.27 8.16 -12.21
C SER A 92 -7.98 7.08 -13.05
N GLY A 93 -9.16 6.64 -12.63
CA GLY A 93 -9.97 5.68 -13.39
C GLY A 93 -10.26 6.21 -14.79
N GLN A 94 -10.60 7.50 -14.91
CA GLN A 94 -10.77 8.17 -16.21
C GLN A 94 -9.49 8.09 -17.05
N GLN A 95 -8.34 8.49 -16.50
CA GLN A 95 -7.07 8.47 -17.22
C GLN A 95 -6.64 7.06 -17.64
N ALA A 96 -6.96 6.05 -16.82
CA ALA A 96 -6.71 4.65 -17.12
C ALA A 96 -7.60 4.15 -18.25
N SER A 97 -8.87 4.57 -18.30
CA SER A 97 -9.78 4.29 -19.42
C SER A 97 -9.28 4.92 -20.72
N ASP A 98 -8.80 6.17 -20.69
CA ASP A 98 -8.27 6.87 -21.87
C ASP A 98 -6.99 6.22 -22.45
N ARG A 99 -6.37 5.30 -21.69
CA ARG A 99 -5.13 4.58 -22.04
C ARG A 99 -5.37 3.08 -22.24
N ASP A 100 -6.63 2.68 -22.36
CA ASP A 100 -7.02 1.28 -22.49
C ASP A 100 -6.46 0.39 -21.39
N LEU A 101 -6.31 0.89 -20.15
CA LEU A 101 -5.95 0.08 -18.97
C LEU A 101 -7.20 -0.45 -18.24
N VAL A 102 -8.37 0.11 -18.55
CA VAL A 102 -9.66 -0.25 -17.98
C VAL A 102 -10.70 -0.30 -19.11
N ASP A 103 -11.58 -1.29 -19.08
CA ASP A 103 -12.57 -1.50 -20.15
C ASP A 103 -13.80 -0.58 -20.04
N HIS A 104 -14.23 -0.26 -18.83
CA HIS A 104 -15.45 0.51 -18.59
C HIS A 104 -15.35 1.37 -17.34
N LEU A 105 -15.96 2.55 -17.39
CA LEU A 105 -16.12 3.43 -16.25
C LEU A 105 -17.49 3.22 -15.60
N GLY A 106 -17.51 2.86 -14.32
CA GLY A 106 -18.76 2.53 -13.64
C GLY A 106 -18.57 2.07 -12.19
N SER A 107 -19.70 1.85 -11.53
CA SER A 107 -19.78 1.44 -10.13
C SER A 107 -19.64 -0.07 -9.95
N TYR A 108 -19.54 -0.50 -8.69
CA TYR A 108 -19.58 -1.92 -8.33
C TYR A 108 -20.90 -2.60 -8.73
N ALA A 109 -22.03 -1.89 -8.65
CA ALA A 109 -23.34 -2.43 -9.04
C ALA A 109 -23.39 -2.76 -10.54
N GLU A 110 -22.79 -1.91 -11.38
CA GLU A 110 -22.66 -2.16 -12.82
C GLU A 110 -21.73 -3.34 -13.10
N ALA A 111 -20.62 -3.46 -12.37
CA ALA A 111 -19.72 -4.62 -12.51
C ALA A 111 -20.40 -5.95 -12.14
N LEU A 112 -21.27 -5.95 -11.12
CA LEU A 112 -22.09 -7.12 -10.76
C LEU A 112 -23.10 -7.46 -11.85
N ALA A 113 -23.76 -6.47 -12.41
CA ALA A 113 -24.73 -6.66 -13.50
C ALA A 113 -24.06 -7.25 -14.75
N ASP A 114 -22.90 -6.72 -15.16
CA ASP A 114 -22.10 -7.24 -16.29
C ASP A 114 -21.64 -8.68 -16.05
N ALA A 115 -21.18 -8.99 -14.83
CA ALA A 115 -20.80 -10.37 -14.48
C ALA A 115 -21.99 -11.34 -14.52
N ALA A 116 -23.16 -10.93 -14.00
CA ALA A 116 -24.37 -11.75 -14.01
C ALA A 116 -24.90 -11.99 -15.43
N GLU A 117 -24.82 -10.97 -16.30
CA GLU A 117 -25.17 -11.09 -17.72
C GLU A 117 -24.24 -12.07 -18.43
N LYS A 118 -22.92 -11.93 -18.29
CA LYS A 118 -21.92 -12.85 -18.87
C LYS A 118 -22.06 -14.29 -18.39
N ALA A 119 -22.53 -14.48 -17.16
CA ALA A 119 -22.78 -15.80 -16.57
C ALA A 119 -24.20 -16.35 -16.88
N GLY A 120 -25.09 -15.58 -17.51
CA GLY A 120 -26.45 -16.01 -17.85
C GLY A 120 -27.37 -16.22 -16.63
N LEU A 121 -27.13 -15.51 -15.51
CA LEU A 121 -27.84 -15.73 -14.24
C LEU A 121 -29.22 -15.06 -14.17
N GLY A 122 -29.57 -14.22 -15.16
CA GLY A 122 -30.81 -13.45 -15.17
C GLY A 122 -30.85 -12.37 -14.07
N PRO A 123 -32.00 -11.70 -13.87
CA PRO A 123 -32.10 -10.55 -12.94
C PRO A 123 -32.11 -10.93 -11.46
N ASN A 124 -32.34 -12.20 -11.12
CA ASN A 124 -32.57 -12.66 -9.73
C ASN A 124 -31.37 -13.43 -9.16
N PHE A 125 -30.16 -12.92 -9.37
CA PHE A 125 -28.95 -13.52 -8.80
C PHE A 125 -28.74 -13.09 -7.35
N GLN A 126 -28.03 -13.92 -6.57
CA GLN A 126 -27.65 -13.60 -5.19
C GLN A 126 -26.14 -13.35 -5.12
N VAL A 127 -25.75 -12.28 -4.41
CA VAL A 127 -24.35 -11.98 -4.12
C VAL A 127 -24.00 -12.55 -2.74
N ARG A 128 -23.01 -13.44 -2.70
CA ARG A 128 -22.44 -13.95 -1.45
C ARG A 128 -21.03 -13.42 -1.30
N TYR A 129 -20.80 -12.64 -0.26
CA TYR A 129 -19.45 -12.25 0.14
C TYR A 129 -18.77 -13.45 0.82
N VAL A 130 -17.61 -13.82 0.29
CA VAL A 130 -16.77 -14.88 0.87
C VAL A 130 -15.56 -14.19 1.49
N GLU A 131 -15.62 -14.00 2.80
CA GLU A 131 -14.51 -13.48 3.56
C GLU A 131 -13.67 -14.65 4.08
N LYS A 132 -12.36 -14.51 4.00
CA LYS A 132 -11.46 -15.49 4.60
C LYS A 132 -11.53 -15.30 6.11
N GLU A 133 -12.02 -16.30 6.83
CA GLU A 133 -11.99 -16.24 8.29
C GLU A 133 -10.54 -16.05 8.75
N MET A 134 -10.34 -15.11 9.69
CA MET A 134 -9.04 -14.91 10.31
C MET A 134 -8.59 -16.21 10.97
N THR A 135 -7.37 -16.62 10.66
CA THR A 135 -6.75 -17.77 11.30
C THR A 135 -6.63 -17.52 12.81
N GLY A 136 -6.52 -18.59 13.62
CA GLY A 136 -6.37 -18.44 15.08
C GLY A 136 -5.18 -17.57 15.47
N PHE A 137 -4.08 -17.64 14.71
CA PHE A 137 -2.92 -16.79 14.90
C PHE A 137 -3.19 -15.32 14.52
N GLN A 138 -3.91 -15.07 13.41
CA GLN A 138 -4.28 -13.71 13.02
C GLN A 138 -5.22 -13.05 14.04
N ARG A 139 -6.20 -13.79 14.55
CA ARG A 139 -7.07 -13.34 15.64
C ARG A 139 -6.27 -13.01 16.89
N PHE A 140 -5.36 -13.90 17.28
CA PHE A 140 -4.47 -13.66 18.42
C PHE A 140 -3.61 -12.39 18.23
N VAL A 141 -2.99 -12.19 17.07
CA VAL A 141 -2.19 -10.97 16.81
C VAL A 141 -3.06 -9.72 16.80
N LEU A 142 -4.27 -9.78 16.24
CA LEU A 142 -5.20 -8.66 16.21
C LEU A 142 -5.72 -8.34 17.62
N GLU A 143 -6.05 -9.35 18.42
CA GLU A 143 -6.43 -9.22 19.83
C GLU A 143 -5.25 -8.72 20.66
N MET A 144 -4.03 -9.16 20.38
CA MET A 144 -2.83 -8.65 21.05
C MET A 144 -2.56 -7.19 20.68
N ALA A 145 -2.73 -6.82 19.40
CA ALA A 145 -2.60 -5.44 18.93
C ALA A 145 -3.73 -4.53 19.46
N ALA A 146 -4.94 -5.06 19.62
CA ALA A 146 -6.09 -4.36 20.16
C ALA A 146 -6.06 -4.28 21.70
N SER A 147 -5.52 -5.31 22.38
CA SER A 147 -5.30 -5.33 23.83
C SER A 147 -4.04 -4.59 24.25
N SER A 148 -3.04 -4.48 23.37
CA SER A 148 -2.09 -3.36 23.37
C SER A 148 -2.76 -2.14 22.76
N GLY A 149 -3.96 -1.83 23.27
CA GLY A 149 -4.57 -0.54 23.08
C GLY A 149 -3.48 0.49 23.25
N LEU A 150 -3.18 1.20 22.18
CA LEU A 150 -2.67 2.56 22.24
C LEU A 150 -3.77 3.45 22.85
N GLU A 151 -4.37 3.01 23.96
CA GLU A 151 -5.15 3.84 24.86
C GLU A 151 -4.16 4.77 25.55
N GLY A 152 -3.85 5.86 24.86
CA GLY A 152 -3.75 7.18 25.48
C GLY A 152 -2.68 7.40 26.55
N LYS A 153 -1.62 6.59 26.62
CA LYS A 153 -0.48 6.81 27.55
C LYS A 153 0.89 6.85 26.87
N LEU A 154 0.96 7.20 25.58
CA LEU A 154 2.20 7.76 25.03
C LEU A 154 2.33 9.17 25.58
N GLY A 155 3.21 9.35 26.57
CA GLY A 155 3.41 10.54 27.38
C GLY A 155 3.22 11.86 26.62
N LEU A 156 2.02 12.41 26.73
CA LEU A 156 1.65 13.75 26.23
C LEU A 156 2.42 14.87 26.97
N ASP A 157 3.16 14.53 28.03
CA ASP A 157 4.07 15.43 28.74
C ASP A 157 5.43 15.63 28.03
N LEU A 158 5.75 14.82 27.01
CA LEU A 158 6.99 14.96 26.23
C LEU A 158 6.81 15.77 24.94
N ILE A 159 5.59 16.23 24.65
CA ILE A 159 5.28 16.92 23.39
C ILE A 159 5.31 18.44 23.61
N PRO A 160 6.16 19.19 22.87
CA PRO A 160 6.24 20.65 22.99
C PRO A 160 4.87 21.31 22.79
N GLU A 161 4.58 22.34 23.60
CA GLU A 161 3.27 22.99 23.71
C GLU A 161 2.67 23.44 22.36
N ARG A 162 3.53 23.84 21.41
CA ARG A 162 3.13 24.23 20.04
C ARG A 162 2.38 23.14 19.25
N TRP A 163 2.59 21.87 19.58
CA TRP A 163 2.00 20.73 18.87
C TRP A 163 0.75 20.16 19.56
N ARG A 164 0.37 20.67 20.74
CA ARG A 164 -0.81 20.16 21.47
C ARG A 164 -2.13 20.46 20.74
N GLY A 165 -2.25 21.61 20.06
CA GLY A 165 -3.44 21.98 19.29
C GLY A 165 -3.68 21.05 18.09
N GLU A 166 -2.62 20.72 17.35
CA GLU A 166 -2.63 19.77 16.23
C GLU A 166 -3.04 18.35 16.66
N LEU A 167 -2.55 17.90 17.82
CA LEU A 167 -2.89 16.57 18.33
C LEU A 167 -4.32 16.48 18.88
N ALA A 168 -4.86 17.56 19.44
CA ALA A 168 -6.27 17.62 19.81
C ALA A 168 -7.19 17.48 18.58
N ARG A 169 -6.78 18.05 17.44
CA ARG A 169 -7.46 17.84 16.15
C ARG A 169 -7.39 16.40 15.68
N MET A 170 -6.20 15.78 15.73
CA MET A 170 -6.05 14.36 15.39
C MET A 170 -6.92 13.45 16.26
N LYS A 171 -7.05 13.72 17.57
CA LYS A 171 -7.93 12.95 18.46
C LYS A 171 -9.41 13.05 18.08
N SER A 172 -9.87 14.23 17.67
CA SER A 172 -11.26 14.40 17.20
C SER A 172 -11.53 13.60 15.92
N MET A 173 -10.50 13.46 15.07
CA MET A 173 -10.55 12.67 13.85
C MET A 173 -10.52 11.16 14.15
N ASP A 174 -9.68 10.72 15.08
CA ASP A 174 -9.61 9.32 15.55
C ASP A 174 -10.93 8.87 16.19
N ALA A 175 -11.59 9.73 16.97
CA ALA A 175 -12.91 9.43 17.53
C ALA A 175 -13.97 9.27 16.43
N LEU A 176 -13.92 10.11 15.39
CA LEU A 176 -14.76 10.00 14.20
C LEU A 176 -14.51 8.71 13.42
N PHE A 177 -13.25 8.31 13.25
CA PHE A 177 -12.88 7.06 12.57
C PHE A 177 -13.21 5.81 13.40
N GLY A 178 -13.16 5.92 14.73
CA GLY A 178 -13.61 4.88 15.66
C GLY A 178 -15.12 4.62 15.53
N ASP A 179 -15.93 5.68 15.61
CA ASP A 179 -17.39 5.58 15.48
C ASP A 179 -17.81 5.11 14.08
N ALA A 180 -17.12 5.57 13.03
CA ALA A 180 -17.35 5.12 11.66
C ALA A 180 -17.06 3.62 11.45
N ARG A 181 -16.12 3.04 12.21
CA ARG A 181 -15.84 1.59 12.20
C ARG A 181 -16.94 0.78 12.85
N GLU A 182 -17.52 1.27 13.95
CA GLU A 182 -18.61 0.57 14.63
C GLU A 182 -19.95 0.75 13.90
N HIS A 183 -20.15 1.87 13.20
CA HIS A 183 -21.42 2.23 12.55
C HIS A 183 -21.21 2.66 11.08
N PRO A 184 -21.03 1.70 10.15
CA PRO A 184 -20.58 1.95 8.78
C PRO A 184 -21.63 2.61 7.85
N TRP A 185 -22.90 2.67 8.28
CA TRP A 185 -24.00 3.19 7.45
C TRP A 185 -24.43 4.63 7.81
N ARG A 186 -23.65 5.35 8.63
CA ARG A 186 -23.92 6.74 9.00
C ARG A 186 -23.08 7.71 8.16
N THR A 187 -23.64 8.86 7.85
CA THR A 187 -22.93 9.95 7.18
C THR A 187 -22.24 10.82 8.22
N TYR A 188 -20.93 10.96 8.12
CA TYR A 188 -20.12 11.77 9.01
C TYR A 188 -19.60 13.01 8.29
N ALA A 189 -19.66 14.17 8.95
CA ALA A 189 -19.10 15.42 8.45
C ALA A 189 -18.23 16.06 9.54
N HIS A 190 -17.00 16.44 9.19
CA HIS A 190 -16.07 17.13 10.08
C HIS A 190 -15.76 18.53 9.50
N CYS A 191 -16.11 19.59 10.25
CA CYS A 191 -15.77 20.98 9.87
C CYS A 191 -14.36 21.29 10.38
N LEU A 192 -13.42 21.57 9.48
CA LEU A 192 -12.05 22.02 9.81
C LEU A 192 -11.99 23.53 10.13
N CYS A 193 -13.04 24.05 10.75
CA CYS A 193 -13.30 25.48 10.81
C CYS A 193 -12.63 26.06 12.07
N GLU A 194 -11.54 26.81 11.88
CA GLU A 194 -10.98 27.67 12.93
C GLU A 194 -11.90 28.87 13.14
N VAL A 195 -12.43 29.01 14.36
CA VAL A 195 -12.93 30.30 14.84
C VAL A 195 -11.77 30.90 15.61
N GLU A 196 -11.23 32.01 15.10
CA GLU A 196 -10.24 32.86 15.80
C GLU A 196 -10.70 33.22 17.23
#